data_AF-A0A5B8NRU8-F1
#
_entry.id   AF-A0A5B8NRU8-F1
#
_cell.length_a   1.000
_cell.length_b   1.000
_cell.length_c   1.000
_cell.angle_alpha   90.00
_cell.angle_beta   90.00
_cell.angle_gamma   90.00
#
_symmetry.space_group_name_H-M   'P 1'
#
loop_
_entity.id
_entity.type
_entity.pdbx_description
1 polymer ?
#
loop_
_entity_poly.entity_id
_entity_poly.type
_entity_poly.pdbx_seq_one_letter_code
_entity_poly.pdbx_strand_id
1 'polypeptide(L)'
;MLIKGIKKGKTIELLQEIDFPDNQEVLIEIQEPKNFWSALQEFRARADLESFDDDTFENVRDKSSGREKGIRIGMNCWETSPF
;
A
#
# COMPACT_ATOMS: atom_id res chain seq x y z
N MET A 1 19.70 -11.21 17.68
CA MET A 1 18.96 -10.00 18.11
C MET A 1 18.69 -9.16 16.88
N LEU A 2 17.45 -8.68 16.67
CA LEU A 2 17.09 -7.87 15.51
C LEU A 2 16.97 -6.41 15.94
N ILE A 3 17.81 -5.54 15.38
CA ILE A 3 17.91 -4.14 15.77
C ILE A 3 17.48 -3.32 14.56
N LYS A 4 16.52 -2.42 14.77
CA LYS A 4 16.03 -1.54 13.71
C LYS A 4 16.96 -0.33 13.61
N GLY A 5 17.32 0.01 12.38
CA GLY A 5 18.04 1.24 12.06
C GLY A 5 17.43 1.94 10.86
N ILE A 6 17.74 3.22 10.70
CA ILE A 6 17.31 4.05 9.57
C ILE A 6 18.55 4.45 8.80
N LYS A 7 18.55 4.20 7.48
CA LYS A 7 19.59 4.67 6.58
C LYS A 7 19.43 6.17 6.34
N LYS A 8 20.44 6.97 6.67
CA LYS A 8 20.53 8.39 6.34
C LYS A 8 21.74 8.63 5.43
N GLY A 9 21.48 8.85 4.14
CA GLY A 9 22.55 9.04 3.16
C GLY A 9 23.43 7.78 3.03
N LYS A 10 24.68 7.87 3.49
CA LYS A 10 25.67 6.78 3.47
C LYS A 10 25.85 6.07 4.81
N THR A 11 25.16 6.52 5.87
CA THR A 11 25.25 5.95 7.21
C THR A 11 23.94 5.27 7.61
N ILE A 12 24.02 4.34 8.57
CA ILE A 12 22.86 3.69 9.20
C ILE A 12 22.86 4.13 10.66
N GLU A 13 21.79 4.80 11.08
CA GLU A 13 21.58 5.15 12.48
C GLU A 13 20.74 4.06 13.15
N LEU A 14 21.22 3.53 14.26
CA LEU A 14 20.51 2.53 15.05
C LEU A 14 19.53 3.23 15.99
N LEU A 15 18.32 2.70 16.12
CA LEU A 15 17.27 3.29 16.97
C LEU A 15 17.36 2.85 18.44
N GLN A 16 18.30 1.95 18.76
CA GLN A 16 18.48 1.36 20.08
C GLN A 16 19.97 1.35 20.41
N GLU A 17 20.30 1.61 21.67
CA GLU A 17 21.66 1.44 22.19
C GLU A 17 22.01 -0.04 22.24
N ILE A 18 23.26 -0.35 21.90
CA ILE A 18 23.75 -1.73 21.95
C ILE A 18 25.04 -1.78 22.75
N ASP A 19 25.05 -2.66 23.73
CA ASP A 19 26.19 -2.91 24.61
C ASP A 19 26.97 -4.11 24.07
N PHE A 20 27.83 -3.85 23.09
CA PHE A 20 28.78 -4.83 22.53
C PHE A 20 30.20 -4.37 22.85
N PRO A 21 31.15 -5.32 23.05
CA PRO A 21 32.53 -4.96 23.31
C PRO A 21 33.15 -4.24 22.09
N ASP A 22 34.04 -3.29 22.38
CA ASP A 22 34.75 -2.53 21.35
C ASP A 22 35.54 -3.45 20.41
N ASN A 23 35.54 -3.11 19.12
CA ASN A 23 36.20 -3.84 18.03
C ASN A 23 35.59 -5.19 17.64
N GLN A 24 34.34 -5.46 18.02
CA GLN A 24 33.64 -6.65 17.55
C GLN A 24 33.07 -6.44 16.12
N GLU A 25 33.29 -7.39 15.21
CA GLU A 25 32.63 -7.40 13.90
C GLU A 25 31.13 -7.63 14.05
N VAL A 26 30.32 -6.81 13.39
CA VAL A 26 28.85 -6.90 13.38
C VAL A 26 28.38 -7.13 11.96
N LEU A 27 27.65 -8.22 11.74
CA LEU A 27 26.97 -8.53 10.49
C LEU A 27 25.62 -7.80 10.44
N ILE A 28 25.40 -7.02 9.37
CA ILE A 28 24.15 -6.28 9.14
C ILE A 28 23.43 -6.94 7.97
N GLU A 29 22.22 -7.47 8.22
CA GLU A 29 21.32 -7.92 7.17
C GLU A 29 20.41 -6.76 6.75
N ILE A 30 20.45 -6.40 5.47
CA ILE A 30 19.57 -5.38 4.89
C ILE A 30 18.44 -6.10 4.17
N GLN A 31 17.24 -6.02 4.72
CA GLN A 31 16.04 -6.48 4.03
C GLN A 31 15.49 -5.33 3.20
N GLU A 32 15.46 -5.50 1.88
CA GLU A 32 14.76 -4.56 1.02
C GLU A 32 13.26 -4.62 1.35
N PRO A 33 12.61 -3.47 1.63
CA PRO A 33 11.19 -3.47 1.87
C PRO A 33 10.51 -3.96 0.61
N LYS A 34 9.85 -5.12 0.67
CA LYS A 34 8.97 -5.56 -0.41
C LYS A 34 7.98 -4.43 -0.66
N ASN A 35 7.93 -3.96 -1.90
CA ASN A 35 6.94 -3.00 -2.33
C ASN A 35 5.57 -3.58 -1.95
N PHE A 36 4.74 -2.78 -1.27
CA PHE A 36 3.41 -3.18 -0.84
C PHE A 36 2.62 -3.83 -1.98
N TRP A 37 2.74 -3.27 -3.19
CA TRP A 37 2.10 -3.80 -4.39
C TRP A 37 2.62 -5.17 -4.81
N SER A 38 3.92 -5.42 -4.71
CA SER A 38 4.52 -6.73 -4.98
C SER A 38 4.08 -7.77 -3.94
N ALA A 39 4.04 -7.39 -2.67
CA ALA A 39 3.54 -8.27 -1.60
C ALA A 39 2.05 -8.60 -1.77
N LEU A 40 1.23 -7.63 -2.19
CA LEU A 40 -0.18 -7.84 -2.49
C LEU A 40 -0.39 -8.75 -3.70
N GLN A 41 0.43 -8.59 -4.74
CA GLN A 41 0.37 -9.43 -5.93
C GLN A 41 0.75 -10.88 -5.62
N GLU A 42 1.83 -11.10 -4.86
CA GLU A 42 2.20 -12.44 -4.37
C GLU A 42 1.09 -13.08 -3.51
N PHE A 43 0.41 -12.29 -2.68
CA PHE A 43 -0.72 -12.76 -1.90
C PHE A 43 -1.89 -13.19 -2.79
N ARG A 44 -2.25 -12.39 -3.80
CA ARG A 44 -3.33 -12.71 -4.75
C ARG A 44 -3.03 -14.00 -5.52
N ALA A 45 -1.79 -14.16 -5.99
CA ALA A 45 -1.34 -15.36 -6.68
C ALA A 45 -1.40 -16.61 -5.76
N ARG A 46 -1.02 -16.49 -4.48
CA ARG A 46 -1.12 -17.58 -3.51
C ARG A 46 -2.56 -17.92 -3.15
N ALA A 47 -3.40 -16.91 -2.97
CA ALA A 47 -4.78 -17.07 -2.54
C ALA A 47 -5.73 -17.46 -3.69
N ASP A 48 -5.19 -17.73 -4.90
CA ASP A 48 -5.92 -18.10 -6.11
C ASP A 48 -7.04 -17.08 -6.47
N LEU A 49 -6.74 -15.80 -6.21
CA LEU A 49 -7.68 -14.68 -6.43
C LEU A 49 -7.51 -14.05 -7.82
N GLU A 50 -6.62 -14.58 -8.66
CA GLU A 50 -6.42 -14.13 -10.05
C GLU A 50 -7.58 -14.54 -10.97
N SER A 51 -8.42 -15.49 -10.54
CA SER A 51 -9.55 -16.00 -11.33
C SER A 51 -10.85 -15.20 -11.19
N PHE A 52 -10.86 -14.08 -10.46
CA PHE A 52 -12.08 -13.26 -10.40
C PHE A 52 -12.26 -12.49 -11.70
N ASP A 53 -13.15 -12.99 -12.54
CA ASP A 53 -13.67 -12.30 -13.71
C ASP A 53 -14.46 -11.04 -13.28
N ASP A 54 -14.56 -10.03 -14.16
CA ASP A 54 -15.32 -8.78 -13.90
C ASP A 54 -16.79 -9.09 -13.55
N ASP A 55 -17.31 -10.21 -14.07
CA ASP A 55 -18.66 -10.70 -13.80
C ASP A 55 -18.81 -11.40 -12.44
N THR A 56 -17.73 -11.73 -11.73
CA THR A 56 -17.77 -12.45 -10.44
C THR A 56 -18.62 -11.71 -9.40
N PHE A 57 -18.55 -10.38 -9.39
CA PHE A 57 -19.24 -9.54 -8.42
C PHE A 57 -20.50 -8.90 -8.98
N GLU A 58 -20.93 -9.27 -10.18
CA GLU A 58 -22.12 -8.71 -10.82
C GLU A 58 -23.38 -8.90 -9.94
N ASN A 59 -23.44 -9.99 -9.19
CA ASN A 59 -24.54 -10.32 -8.28
C ASN A 59 -24.42 -9.70 -6.88
N VAL A 60 -23.25 -9.14 -6.53
CA VAL A 60 -23.03 -8.38 -5.29
C VAL A 60 -23.26 -6.90 -5.50
N ARG A 61 -23.01 -6.40 -6.72
CA ARG A 61 -23.25 -5.03 -7.11
C ARG A 61 -24.75 -4.76 -7.08
N ASP A 62 -25.16 -3.73 -6.36
CA ASP A 62 -26.56 -3.32 -6.34
C ASP A 62 -27.03 -3.00 -7.77
N LYS A 63 -27.94 -3.84 -8.29
CA LYS A 63 -28.57 -3.66 -9.60
C LYS A 63 -29.84 -2.81 -9.52
N SER A 64 -30.15 -2.24 -8.35
CA SER A 64 -31.28 -1.34 -8.21
C SER A 64 -31.10 -0.13 -9.14
N SER A 65 -32.18 0.29 -9.78
CA SER A 65 -32.27 1.41 -10.73
C SER A 65 -32.08 2.79 -10.07
N GLY A 66 -31.33 2.86 -8.97
CA GLY A 66 -31.06 4.09 -8.23
C GLY A 66 -30.07 5.03 -8.90
N ARG A 67 -29.35 4.59 -9.96
CA ARG A 67 -28.35 5.41 -10.67
C ARG A 67 -28.77 5.90 -12.06
N GLU A 68 -29.83 5.37 -12.64
CA GLU A 68 -30.31 5.79 -13.98
C GLU A 68 -31.26 6.99 -13.94
N LYS A 69 -31.67 7.42 -12.75
CA LYS A 69 -32.24 8.76 -12.54
C LYS A 69 -31.16 9.59 -11.86
N GLY A 70 -30.53 10.45 -12.64
CA GLY A 70 -29.51 11.38 -12.16
C GLY A 70 -29.91 11.96 -10.82
N ILE A 71 -29.14 11.61 -9.78
CA ILE A 71 -29.15 12.40 -8.56
C ILE A 71 -28.67 13.77 -9.02
N ARG A 72 -29.60 14.71 -9.14
CA ARG A 72 -29.29 16.12 -9.18
C ARG A 72 -28.77 16.46 -7.79
N ILE A 73 -27.51 16.12 -7.55
CA ILE A 73 -26.75 16.64 -6.42
C ILE A 73 -26.79 18.14 -6.63
N GLY A 74 -27.37 18.86 -5.67
CA GLY A 74 -27.66 20.28 -5.75
C GLY A 74 -26.48 21.02 -6.37
N MET A 75 -26.80 21.78 -7.42
CA MET A 75 -25.93 22.77 -8.03
C MET A 75 -25.34 23.64 -6.92
N ASN A 76 -24.10 23.37 -6.54
CA ASN A 76 -23.15 24.42 -6.20
C ASN A 76 -22.12 24.45 -7.33
N CYS A 77 -22.64 24.68 -8.55
CA CYS A 77 -21.85 25.14 -9.68
C CYS A 77 -21.59 26.63 -9.44
N TRP A 78 -20.61 26.93 -8.60
CA TRP A 78 -19.98 28.25 -8.65
C TRP A 78 -19.25 28.33 -9.99
N GLU A 79 -19.83 29.16 -10.86
CA GLU A 79 -19.14 29.95 -11.88
C GLU A 79 -18.29 29.21 -12.90
N THR A 80 -18.96 28.86 -14.00
CA THR A 80 -18.35 28.93 -15.34
C THR A 80 -17.71 30.31 -15.55
N SER A 81 -16.38 30.39 -15.60
CA SER A 81 -15.68 31.48 -16.28
C SER A 81 -15.27 31.01 -17.66
N PRO A 82 -15.69 31.68 -18.76
CA PRO A 82 -15.17 31.42 -20.08
C PRO A 82 -13.91 32.26 -20.31
N PHE A 83 -12.79 31.60 -20.59
CA PHE A 83 -11.70 32.12 -21.40
C PHE A 83 -11.20 31.00 -22.30
#